data_AF-A0A2V6WX39-F1
#
_entry.id   AF-A0A2V6WX39-F1
#
_cell.length_a   1.000
_cell.length_b   1.000
_cell.length_c   1.000
_cell.angle_alpha   90.00
_cell.angle_beta   90.00
_cell.angle_gamma   90.00
#
_symmetry.space_group_name_H-M   'P 1'
#
loop_
_entity.id
_entity.type
_entity.pdbx_description
1 polymer ?
#
loop_
_entity_poly.entity_id
_entity_poly.type
_entity_poly.pdbx_seq_one_letter_code
_entity_poly.pdbx_strand_id
1 'polypeptide(L)'
;VRAWRQERSGQALAFLFAGVFALFAVGCWVEIHRGGRDFIDRVIGLTDIYTRKEDLAREVSPLPPWESFRPLVARAAAVFSAAALALLAAAVRGARRAALVLSLAAMAAILPAAARGHALTSAQRSVRGLALTIRQRLEPSDRLVHEGPIENSGALEFYSGVRPVIVDGTRSVLGFGATFPDGGEMFWDTARLRREWTGRRRLFLVTTRRGDHSVVAALPPARVRLILETGGRRLYTNEP
;
A
#
# COMPACT_ATOMS: atom_id res chain seq x y z
N VAL A 1 -13.37 -35.37 4.94
CA VAL A 1 -13.05 -34.84 6.28
C VAL A 1 -13.04 -35.96 7.33
N ARG A 2 -11.92 -36.69 7.49
CA ARG A 2 -11.80 -37.82 8.44
C ARG A 2 -11.47 -37.39 9.88
N ALA A 3 -10.76 -36.27 10.05
CA ALA A 3 -10.34 -35.74 11.36
C ALA A 3 -11.50 -35.42 12.32
N TRP A 4 -12.68 -35.06 11.80
CA TRP A 4 -13.83 -34.72 12.66
C TRP A 4 -14.69 -35.93 13.06
N ARG A 5 -14.42 -37.13 12.54
CA ARG A 5 -15.18 -38.36 12.85
C ARG A 5 -14.65 -39.13 14.06
N GLN A 6 -13.36 -39.02 14.38
CA GLN A 6 -12.79 -39.64 15.58
C GLN A 6 -12.97 -38.74 16.81
N GLU A 7 -13.41 -39.34 17.92
CA GLU A 7 -13.88 -38.59 19.09
C GLU A 7 -12.85 -37.68 19.73
N ARG A 8 -11.62 -38.19 19.90
CA ARG A 8 -10.48 -37.43 20.43
C ARG A 8 -9.97 -36.37 19.45
N SER A 9 -10.09 -36.61 18.14
CA SER A 9 -9.50 -35.75 17.11
C SER A 9 -10.30 -34.45 16.92
N GLY A 10 -11.64 -34.52 16.93
CA GLY A 10 -12.48 -33.32 16.81
C GLY A 10 -12.42 -32.38 18.02
N GLN A 11 -12.26 -32.93 19.23
CA GLN A 11 -12.13 -32.13 20.45
C GLN A 11 -10.74 -31.46 20.54
N ALA A 12 -9.67 -32.20 20.23
CA ALA A 12 -8.32 -31.64 20.14
C ALA A 12 -8.24 -30.49 19.12
N LEU A 13 -8.92 -30.63 17.99
CA LEU A 13 -8.98 -29.58 16.97
C LEU A 13 -9.71 -28.34 17.47
N ALA A 14 -10.82 -28.50 18.21
CA ALA A 14 -11.52 -27.36 18.81
C ALA A 14 -10.63 -26.58 19.81
N PHE A 15 -9.86 -27.28 20.64
CA PHE A 15 -8.87 -26.64 21.52
C PHE A 15 -7.76 -25.93 20.74
N LEU A 16 -7.27 -26.53 19.65
CA LEU A 16 -6.28 -25.89 18.78
C LEU A 16 -6.81 -24.58 18.18
N PHE A 17 -8.02 -24.58 17.60
CA PHE A 17 -8.63 -23.37 17.06
C PHE A 17 -8.89 -22.31 18.14
N ALA A 18 -9.34 -22.72 19.34
CA ALA A 18 -9.48 -21.81 20.47
C ALA A 18 -8.15 -21.14 20.83
N GLY A 19 -7.06 -21.91 20.89
CA GLY A 19 -5.72 -21.41 21.17
C GLY A 19 -5.20 -20.46 20.09
N VAL A 20 -5.39 -20.79 18.81
CA VAL A 20 -4.99 -19.93 17.68
C VAL A 20 -5.76 -18.60 17.70
N PHE A 21 -7.08 -18.63 17.91
CA PHE A 21 -7.86 -17.40 18.01
C PHE A 21 -7.53 -16.59 19.26
N ALA A 22 -7.24 -17.23 20.39
CA ALA A 22 -6.76 -16.52 21.57
C ALA A 22 -5.42 -15.81 21.29
N LEU A 23 -4.49 -16.48 20.60
CA LEU A 23 -3.21 -15.89 20.20
C LEU A 23 -3.41 -14.66 19.30
N PHE A 24 -4.28 -14.76 18.29
CA PHE A 24 -4.60 -13.61 17.43
C PHE A 24 -5.28 -12.48 18.18
N ALA A 25 -6.21 -12.78 19.09
CA ALA A 25 -6.86 -11.78 19.93
C ALA A 25 -5.83 -11.01 20.77
N VAL A 26 -4.92 -11.73 21.44
CA VAL A 26 -3.84 -11.15 22.25
C VAL A 26 -2.95 -10.28 21.37
N GLY A 27 -2.51 -10.77 20.21
CA GLY A 27 -1.70 -10.00 19.26
C GLY A 27 -2.38 -8.69 18.84
N CYS A 28 -3.65 -8.74 18.43
CA CYS A 28 -4.40 -7.55 18.07
C CYS A 28 -4.54 -6.55 19.24
N TRP A 29 -4.87 -7.03 20.44
CA TRP A 29 -4.98 -6.16 21.62
C TRP A 29 -3.64 -5.53 21.99
N VAL A 30 -2.54 -6.27 21.94
CA VAL A 30 -1.20 -5.74 22.21
C VAL A 30 -0.87 -4.60 21.24
N GLU A 31 -1.12 -4.77 19.94
CA GLU A 31 -0.83 -3.72 18.94
C GLU A 31 -1.71 -2.48 19.11
N ILE A 32 -2.99 -2.65 19.50
CA ILE A 32 -3.87 -1.53 19.84
C ILE A 32 -3.30 -0.69 20.99
N HIS A 33 -2.75 -1.33 22.03
CA HIS A 33 -2.20 -0.64 23.20
C HIS A 33 -0.81 -0.04 22.93
N ARG A 34 0.00 -0.67 22.08
CA ARG A 34 1.31 -0.17 21.66
C ARG A 34 1.25 0.93 20.59
N GLY A 35 0.06 1.22 20.07
CA GLY A 35 -0.13 2.22 19.02
C GLY A 35 0.35 1.75 17.63
N GLY A 36 0.52 0.44 17.43
CA GLY A 36 0.71 -0.25 16.15
C GLY A 36 1.85 0.21 15.23
N ARG A 37 2.73 1.11 15.69
CA ARG A 37 3.94 1.53 14.95
C ARG A 37 4.84 0.34 14.65
N ASP A 38 5.08 -0.50 15.68
CA ASP A 38 5.85 -1.73 15.53
C ASP A 38 5.20 -2.72 14.55
N PHE A 39 3.87 -2.79 14.47
CA PHE A 39 3.18 -3.68 13.54
C PHE A 39 3.37 -3.28 12.08
N ILE A 40 3.19 -1.99 11.75
CA ILE A 40 3.38 -1.50 10.39
C ILE A 40 4.84 -1.69 9.97
N ASP A 41 5.77 -1.25 10.81
CA ASP A 41 7.19 -1.23 10.48
C ASP A 41 7.79 -2.65 10.43
N ARG A 42 7.39 -3.55 11.36
CA ARG A 42 7.96 -4.91 11.45
C ARG A 42 7.19 -5.92 10.62
N VAL A 43 5.86 -5.91 10.58
CA VAL A 43 5.13 -6.97 9.86
C VAL A 43 5.01 -6.61 8.39
N ILE A 44 4.60 -5.39 8.08
CA ILE A 44 4.42 -4.97 6.68
C ILE A 44 5.77 -4.61 6.06
N GLY A 45 6.65 -3.91 6.78
CA GLY A 45 8.01 -3.60 6.29
C GLY A 45 8.90 -4.84 6.06
N LEU A 46 8.69 -5.96 6.78
CA LEU A 46 9.40 -7.22 6.51
C LEU A 46 8.83 -8.00 5.35
N THR A 47 7.53 -7.92 5.10
CA THR A 47 6.86 -8.69 4.05
C THR A 47 6.77 -7.96 2.72
N ASP A 48 6.86 -6.62 2.73
CA ASP A 48 6.82 -5.78 1.54
C ASP A 48 8.15 -5.06 1.30
N ILE A 49 8.96 -5.64 0.42
CA ILE A 49 10.26 -5.10 0.00
C ILE A 49 10.12 -3.68 -0.55
N TYR A 50 8.99 -3.34 -1.18
CA TYR A 50 8.76 -2.00 -1.73
C TYR A 50 8.62 -0.96 -0.61
N THR A 51 7.79 -1.24 0.39
CA THR A 51 7.64 -0.37 1.57
C THR A 51 9.00 -0.10 2.23
N ARG A 52 9.84 -1.12 2.37
CA ARG A 52 11.19 -0.97 2.94
C ARG A 52 12.12 -0.09 2.08
N LYS A 53 12.08 -0.26 0.75
CA LYS A 53 12.90 0.54 -0.17
C LYS A 53 12.44 2.00 -0.19
N GLU A 54 11.13 2.23 -0.15
CA GLU A 54 10.53 3.56 -0.08
C GLU A 54 10.93 4.28 1.21
N ASP A 55 10.89 3.61 2.37
CA ASP A 55 11.34 4.18 3.64
C ASP A 55 12.83 4.57 3.61
N LEU A 56 13.70 3.69 3.08
CA LEU A 56 15.12 3.99 2.88
C LEU A 56 15.35 5.15 1.90
N ALA A 57 14.48 5.28 0.90
CA ALA A 57 14.50 6.36 -0.10
C ALA A 57 13.82 7.65 0.37
N ARG A 58 13.27 7.68 1.60
CA ARG A 58 12.47 8.78 2.17
C ARG A 58 11.26 9.15 1.29
N GLU A 59 10.67 8.15 0.66
CA GLU A 59 9.39 8.27 -0.03
C GLU A 59 8.24 8.27 1.00
N VAL A 60 7.07 8.79 0.61
CA VAL A 60 5.90 8.73 1.49
C VAL A 60 5.45 7.28 1.62
N SER A 61 5.27 6.81 2.86
CA SER A 61 4.81 5.45 3.13
C SER A 61 3.59 5.09 2.27
N PRO A 62 3.61 3.92 1.60
CA PRO A 62 2.53 3.47 0.73
C PRO A 62 1.33 2.95 1.53
N LEU A 63 1.40 3.05 2.87
CA LEU A 63 0.41 2.55 3.81
C LEU A 63 -0.31 3.71 4.50
N PRO A 64 -1.62 3.58 4.76
CA PRO A 64 -2.34 4.48 5.65
C PRO A 64 -1.70 4.52 7.04
N PRO A 65 -1.90 5.62 7.79
CA PRO A 65 -1.50 5.67 9.19
C PRO A 65 -2.22 4.58 10.02
N TRP A 66 -1.59 4.15 11.10
CA TRP A 66 -2.11 3.11 12.01
C TRP A 66 -3.55 3.40 12.48
N GLU A 67 -3.86 4.67 12.70
CA GLU A 67 -5.12 5.19 13.16
C GLU A 67 -6.28 4.79 12.24
N SER A 68 -6.02 4.67 10.93
CA SER A 68 -6.97 4.17 9.94
C SER A 68 -7.24 2.67 10.10
N PHE A 69 -6.27 1.90 10.58
CA PHE A 69 -6.39 0.45 10.82
C PHE A 69 -6.93 0.11 12.19
N ARG A 70 -6.70 0.94 13.21
CA ARG A 70 -7.10 0.72 14.60
C ARG A 70 -8.54 0.21 14.77
N PRO A 71 -9.59 0.80 14.16
CA PRO A 71 -10.96 0.29 14.32
C PRO A 71 -11.16 -1.10 13.69
N LEU A 72 -10.43 -1.43 12.62
CA LEU A 72 -10.49 -2.73 11.97
C LEU A 72 -9.80 -3.79 12.83
N VAL A 73 -8.65 -3.46 13.41
CA VAL A 73 -7.91 -4.34 14.32
C VAL A 73 -8.71 -4.56 15.61
N ALA A 74 -9.38 -3.52 16.15
CA ALA A 74 -10.24 -3.66 17.31
C ALA A 74 -11.44 -4.60 17.06
N ARG A 75 -12.07 -4.50 15.88
CA ARG A 75 -13.12 -5.42 15.47
C ARG A 75 -12.60 -6.86 15.35
N ALA A 76 -11.43 -7.05 14.73
CA ALA A 76 -10.81 -8.36 14.64
C ALA A 76 -10.49 -8.94 16.04
N ALA A 77 -9.93 -8.12 16.93
CA ALA A 77 -9.64 -8.49 18.31
C ALA A 77 -10.90 -8.97 19.05
N ALA A 78 -12.01 -8.24 18.92
CA ALA A 78 -13.29 -8.61 19.53
C ALA A 78 -13.83 -9.94 18.97
N VAL A 79 -13.79 -10.13 17.64
CA VAL A 79 -14.23 -11.37 17.00
C VAL A 79 -13.37 -12.56 17.44
N PHE A 80 -12.04 -12.41 17.43
CA PHE A 80 -11.13 -13.47 17.88
C PHE A 80 -11.31 -13.80 19.37
N SER A 81 -11.51 -12.80 20.22
CA SER A 81 -11.76 -12.99 21.65
C SER A 81 -13.05 -13.78 21.89
N ALA A 82 -14.14 -13.38 21.23
CA ALA A 82 -15.43 -14.06 21.33
C ALA A 82 -15.36 -15.48 20.78
N ALA A 83 -14.69 -15.68 19.64
CA ALA A 83 -14.51 -16.99 19.03
C ALA A 83 -13.66 -17.92 19.90
N ALA A 84 -12.57 -17.43 20.49
CA ALA A 84 -11.73 -18.22 21.39
C ALA A 84 -12.52 -18.73 22.61
N LEU A 85 -13.30 -17.85 23.26
CA LEU A 85 -14.14 -18.22 24.40
C LEU A 85 -15.24 -19.21 24.00
N ALA A 86 -15.92 -18.97 22.88
CA ALA A 86 -16.99 -19.84 22.39
C ALA A 86 -16.46 -21.23 21.97
N LEU A 87 -15.27 -21.29 21.35
CA LEU A 87 -14.63 -22.55 20.98
C LEU A 87 -14.10 -23.31 22.20
N LEU A 88 -13.52 -22.62 23.18
CA LEU A 88 -13.13 -23.24 24.44
C LEU A 88 -14.35 -23.86 25.14
N ALA A 89 -15.45 -23.11 25.22
CA ALA A 89 -16.71 -23.57 25.78
C ALA A 89 -17.31 -24.76 25.02
N ALA A 90 -17.20 -24.80 23.69
CA ALA A 90 -17.62 -25.92 22.86
C ALA A 90 -16.69 -27.14 23.01
N ALA A 91 -15.39 -26.92 23.16
CA ALA A 91 -14.39 -27.97 23.34
C ALA A 91 -14.54 -28.69 24.69
N VAL A 92 -14.78 -27.93 25.77
CA VAL A 92 -15.05 -28.48 27.11
C VAL A 92 -16.35 -29.29 27.12
N ARG A 93 -17.39 -28.84 26.39
CA ARG A 93 -18.67 -29.55 26.28
C ARG A 93 -18.68 -30.68 25.23
N GLY A 94 -17.59 -30.93 24.52
CA GLY A 94 -17.54 -31.93 23.44
C GLY A 94 -18.44 -31.61 22.24
N ALA A 95 -18.90 -30.37 22.08
CA ALA A 95 -19.88 -29.94 21.08
C ALA A 95 -19.24 -29.70 19.69
N ARG A 96 -18.83 -30.78 19.01
CA ARG A 96 -18.03 -30.73 17.76
C ARG A 96 -18.68 -29.95 16.61
N ARG A 97 -19.99 -30.14 16.40
CA ARG A 97 -20.73 -29.41 15.36
C ARG A 97 -20.75 -27.91 15.64
N ALA A 98 -20.93 -27.53 16.91
CA ALA A 98 -20.86 -26.13 17.32
C ALA A 98 -19.45 -25.56 17.10
N ALA A 99 -18.39 -26.30 17.47
CA ALA A 99 -17.01 -25.86 17.25
C ALA A 99 -16.70 -25.60 15.76
N LEU A 100 -17.16 -26.48 14.86
CA LEU A 100 -17.07 -26.29 13.41
C LEU A 100 -17.77 -25.02 12.95
N VAL A 101 -19.05 -24.86 13.31
CA VAL A 101 -19.87 -23.71 12.92
C VAL A 101 -19.29 -22.41 13.47
N LEU A 102 -18.86 -22.39 14.73
CA LEU A 102 -18.24 -21.23 15.37
C LEU A 102 -16.92 -20.84 14.70
N SER A 103 -16.10 -21.82 14.31
CA SER A 103 -14.85 -21.56 13.59
C SER A 103 -15.11 -20.90 12.24
N LEU A 104 -16.06 -21.45 11.46
CA LEU A 104 -16.46 -20.87 10.17
C LEU A 104 -17.08 -19.48 10.32
N ALA A 105 -17.93 -19.29 11.33
CA ALA A 105 -18.55 -18.01 11.63
C ALA A 105 -17.52 -16.96 12.01
N ALA A 106 -16.51 -17.31 12.83
CA ALA A 106 -15.42 -16.42 13.19
C ALA A 106 -14.60 -15.99 11.97
N MET A 107 -14.22 -16.95 11.11
CA MET A 107 -13.52 -16.66 9.86
C MET A 107 -14.32 -15.71 8.96
N ALA A 108 -15.62 -15.99 8.77
CA ALA A 108 -16.51 -15.13 7.99
C ALA A 108 -16.66 -13.73 8.60
N ALA A 109 -16.75 -13.62 9.93
CA ALA A 109 -16.91 -12.35 10.64
C ALA A 109 -15.70 -11.41 10.54
N ILE A 110 -14.51 -11.95 10.24
CA ILE A 110 -13.27 -11.16 10.03
C ILE A 110 -13.18 -10.61 8.60
N LEU A 111 -13.80 -11.26 7.62
CA LEU A 111 -13.71 -10.87 6.20
C LEU A 111 -14.03 -9.38 5.95
N PRO A 112 -15.05 -8.75 6.57
CA PRO A 112 -15.31 -7.33 6.38
C PRO A 112 -14.15 -6.43 6.86
N ALA A 113 -13.46 -6.80 7.94
CA ALA A 113 -12.32 -6.04 8.43
C ALA A 113 -11.13 -6.18 7.48
N ALA A 114 -10.87 -7.39 6.97
CA ALA A 114 -9.84 -7.64 5.97
C ALA A 114 -10.13 -6.90 4.65
N ALA A 115 -11.38 -6.96 4.15
CA ALA A 115 -11.80 -6.27 2.93
C ALA A 115 -11.64 -4.74 3.05
N ARG A 116 -11.99 -4.16 4.20
CA ARG A 116 -11.78 -2.73 4.46
C ARG A 116 -10.30 -2.38 4.59
N GLY A 117 -9.50 -3.22 5.25
CA GLY A 117 -8.05 -3.03 5.33
C GLY A 117 -7.41 -3.02 3.95
N HIS A 118 -7.81 -3.95 3.08
CA HIS A 118 -7.40 -3.99 1.68
C HIS A 118 -7.87 -2.76 0.89
N ALA A 119 -9.11 -2.29 1.10
CA ALA A 119 -9.60 -1.09 0.44
C ALA A 119 -8.81 0.16 0.84
N LEU A 120 -8.44 0.30 2.13
CA LEU A 120 -7.61 1.40 2.62
C LEU A 120 -6.20 1.40 1.99
N THR A 121 -5.54 0.24 1.97
CA THR A 121 -4.20 0.13 1.36
C THR A 121 -4.25 0.33 -0.15
N SER A 122 -5.25 -0.25 -0.81
CA SER A 122 -5.47 -0.08 -2.25
C SER A 122 -5.71 1.38 -2.62
N ALA A 123 -6.54 2.09 -1.84
CA ALA A 123 -6.79 3.52 -2.05
C ALA A 123 -5.50 4.35 -1.88
N GLN A 124 -4.70 4.08 -0.84
CA GLN A 124 -3.44 4.78 -0.59
C GLN A 124 -2.39 4.52 -1.69
N ARG A 125 -2.33 3.29 -2.23
CA ARG A 125 -1.40 2.93 -3.31
C ARG A 125 -1.89 3.33 -4.70
N SER A 126 -3.16 3.71 -4.84
CA SER A 126 -3.77 3.96 -6.14
C SER A 126 -3.22 5.23 -6.79
N VAL A 127 -2.69 5.07 -8.02
CA VAL A 127 -2.38 6.20 -8.92
C VAL A 127 -3.58 6.65 -9.76
N ARG A 128 -4.72 5.95 -9.65
CA ARG A 128 -5.86 6.12 -10.55
C ARG A 128 -6.39 7.56 -10.59
N GLY A 129 -6.61 8.17 -9.42
CA GLY A 129 -7.16 9.53 -9.35
C GLY A 129 -6.24 10.54 -10.05
N LEU A 130 -4.95 10.47 -9.74
CA LEU A 130 -3.92 11.33 -10.33
C LEU A 130 -3.80 11.12 -11.84
N ALA A 131 -3.76 9.86 -12.29
CA ALA A 131 -3.68 9.50 -13.70
C ALA A 131 -4.90 9.95 -14.51
N LEU A 132 -6.10 9.87 -13.93
CA LEU A 132 -7.32 10.38 -14.57
C LEU A 132 -7.32 11.92 -14.65
N THR A 133 -6.82 12.61 -13.62
CA THR A 133 -6.62 14.07 -13.67
C THR A 133 -5.63 14.46 -14.76
N ILE A 134 -4.53 13.72 -14.92
CA ILE A 134 -3.60 13.91 -16.04
C ILE A 134 -4.34 13.72 -17.36
N ARG A 135 -5.02 12.58 -17.55
CA ARG A 135 -5.73 12.28 -18.80
C ARG A 135 -6.72 13.36 -19.23
N GLN A 136 -7.38 14.00 -18.27
CA GLN A 136 -8.34 15.08 -18.52
C GLN A 136 -7.67 16.41 -18.91
N ARG A 137 -6.42 16.63 -18.52
CA ARG A 137 -5.69 17.90 -18.72
C ARG A 137 -4.62 17.84 -19.79
N LEU A 138 -4.15 16.65 -20.13
CA LEU A 138 -2.99 16.44 -20.97
C LEU A 138 -3.36 16.68 -22.45
N GLU A 139 -2.64 17.59 -23.08
CA GLU A 139 -2.71 17.87 -24.52
C GLU A 139 -1.64 17.09 -25.29
N PRO A 140 -1.80 16.83 -26.61
CA PRO A 140 -0.84 16.04 -27.39
C PRO A 140 0.60 16.57 -27.34
N SER A 141 0.76 17.88 -27.16
CA SER A 141 2.05 18.55 -27.01
C SER A 141 2.63 18.47 -25.60
N ASP A 142 1.94 17.94 -24.60
CA ASP A 142 2.44 17.91 -23.23
C ASP A 142 3.39 16.73 -23.01
N ARG A 143 4.07 16.71 -21.86
CA ARG A 143 4.84 15.54 -21.41
C ARG A 143 4.51 15.17 -19.98
N LEU A 144 4.33 13.88 -19.77
CA LEU A 144 4.25 13.29 -18.45
C LEU A 144 5.64 12.83 -18.02
N VAL A 145 6.03 13.21 -16.81
CA VAL A 145 7.27 12.84 -16.15
C VAL A 145 6.93 12.17 -14.82
N HIS A 146 7.66 11.10 -14.48
CA HIS A 146 7.58 10.42 -13.21
C HIS A 146 8.95 10.38 -12.55
N GLU A 147 9.02 10.73 -11.26
CA GLU A 147 10.24 10.68 -10.47
C GLU A 147 10.43 9.30 -9.84
N GLY A 148 11.59 8.70 -10.12
CA GLY A 148 12.08 7.52 -9.43
C GLY A 148 11.49 6.20 -9.96
N PRO A 149 11.30 5.22 -9.08
CA PRO A 149 10.81 3.89 -9.46
C PRO A 149 9.37 3.90 -9.99
N ILE A 150 9.21 3.84 -11.32
CA ILE A 150 7.89 3.80 -11.97
C ILE A 150 7.05 2.58 -11.57
N GLU A 151 7.68 1.50 -11.12
CA GLU A 151 7.01 0.30 -10.60
C GLU A 151 6.12 0.60 -9.38
N ASN A 152 6.48 1.61 -8.57
CA ASN A 152 5.65 2.10 -7.47
C ASN A 152 4.43 2.88 -7.97
N SER A 153 4.36 3.16 -9.28
CA SER A 153 3.28 3.86 -9.97
C SER A 153 2.88 3.16 -11.27
N GLY A 154 3.02 1.83 -11.36
CA GLY A 154 2.95 1.09 -12.63
C GLY A 154 1.64 1.25 -13.42
N ALA A 155 0.52 1.55 -12.76
CA ALA A 155 -0.76 1.81 -13.42
C ALA A 155 -0.91 3.25 -13.95
N LEU A 156 0.09 4.11 -13.79
CA LEU A 156 0.07 5.52 -14.21
C LEU A 156 -0.08 5.62 -15.74
N GLU A 157 0.75 4.89 -16.48
CA GLU A 157 0.67 4.83 -17.95
C GLU A 157 -0.69 4.30 -18.40
N PHE A 158 -1.17 3.22 -17.79
CA PHE A 158 -2.45 2.60 -18.12
C PHE A 158 -3.65 3.56 -17.94
N TYR A 159 -3.75 4.24 -16.80
CA TYR A 159 -4.89 5.12 -16.52
C TYR A 159 -4.78 6.50 -17.18
N SER A 160 -3.56 7.01 -17.37
CA SER A 160 -3.34 8.29 -18.06
C SER A 160 -3.42 8.16 -19.58
N GLY A 161 -3.14 6.97 -20.13
CA GLY A 161 -3.03 6.72 -21.55
C GLY A 161 -1.74 7.26 -22.17
N VAL A 162 -0.80 7.74 -21.35
CA VAL A 162 0.46 8.35 -21.82
C VAL A 162 1.64 7.70 -21.12
N ARG A 163 2.64 7.33 -21.92
CA ARG A 163 3.90 6.79 -21.43
C ARG A 163 4.71 7.89 -20.74
N PRO A 164 5.00 7.78 -19.43
CA PRO A 164 5.79 8.77 -18.72
C PRO A 164 7.27 8.65 -19.10
N VAL A 165 7.95 9.79 -19.16
CA VAL A 165 9.40 9.84 -19.04
C VAL A 165 9.76 9.64 -17.57
N ILE A 166 10.82 8.89 -17.29
CA ILE A 166 11.29 8.61 -15.94
C ILE A 166 12.48 9.51 -15.66
N VAL A 167 12.44 10.26 -14.56
CA VAL A 167 13.60 11.02 -14.06
C VAL A 167 14.14 10.34 -12.80
N ASP A 168 15.46 10.33 -12.63
CA ASP A 168 16.10 9.63 -11.50
C ASP A 168 15.72 8.13 -11.44
N GLY A 169 15.54 7.53 -12.62
CA GLY A 169 15.07 6.16 -12.81
C GLY A 169 16.11 5.07 -12.54
N THR A 170 17.38 5.43 -12.29
CA THR A 170 18.44 4.44 -11.99
C THR A 170 18.21 3.71 -10.67
N ARG A 171 17.37 4.24 -9.79
CA ARG A 171 16.92 3.60 -8.55
C ARG A 171 15.82 2.54 -8.77
N SER A 172 15.19 2.54 -9.95
CA SER A 172 14.16 1.59 -10.35
C SER A 172 14.77 0.24 -10.69
N VAL A 173 14.01 -0.85 -10.47
CA VAL A 173 14.34 -2.15 -11.07
C VAL A 173 14.35 -2.10 -12.60
N LEU A 174 13.68 -1.12 -13.20
CA LEU A 174 13.70 -0.83 -14.64
C LEU A 174 14.81 0.15 -15.03
N GLY A 175 15.66 0.58 -14.09
CA GLY A 175 16.73 1.53 -14.31
C GLY A 175 17.81 1.04 -15.27
N PHE A 176 17.98 -0.28 -15.42
CA PHE A 176 18.82 -0.85 -16.49
C PHE A 176 18.33 -0.44 -17.89
N GLY A 177 17.04 -0.08 -18.03
CA GLY A 177 16.50 0.47 -19.28
C GLY A 177 17.22 1.74 -19.74
N ALA A 178 17.82 2.49 -18.83
CA ALA A 178 18.60 3.68 -19.15
C ALA A 178 19.94 3.36 -19.84
N THR A 179 20.43 2.12 -19.77
CA THR A 179 21.71 1.73 -20.38
C THR A 179 21.57 1.34 -21.86
N PHE A 180 20.35 1.22 -22.38
CA PHE A 180 20.13 0.95 -23.79
C PHE A 180 20.39 2.20 -24.65
N PRO A 181 20.78 2.04 -25.93
CA PRO A 181 21.06 3.16 -26.82
C PRO A 181 19.93 4.19 -26.96
N ASP A 182 18.67 3.75 -26.86
CA ASP A 182 17.45 4.55 -26.91
C ASP A 182 16.94 5.00 -25.53
N GLY A 183 17.58 4.54 -24.45
CA GLY A 183 17.17 4.82 -23.07
C GLY A 183 17.14 6.31 -22.74
N GLY A 184 18.00 7.11 -23.38
CA GLY A 184 18.08 8.55 -23.16
C GLY A 184 16.79 9.32 -23.46
N GLU A 185 15.89 8.82 -24.31
CA GLU A 185 14.59 9.50 -24.54
C GLU A 185 13.60 9.31 -23.38
N MET A 186 13.71 8.17 -22.71
CA MET A 186 12.80 7.72 -21.66
C MET A 186 13.32 7.96 -20.25
N PHE A 187 14.63 8.02 -20.07
CA PHE A 187 15.29 8.22 -18.77
C PHE A 187 16.04 9.55 -18.78
N TRP A 188 15.50 10.54 -18.07
CA TRP A 188 16.10 11.85 -17.93
C TRP A 188 16.91 11.96 -16.64
N ASP A 189 17.97 12.75 -16.69
CA ASP A 189 18.63 13.24 -15.49
C ASP A 189 17.95 14.54 -15.00
N THR A 190 18.27 14.95 -13.77
CA THR A 190 17.72 16.18 -13.18
C THR A 190 18.09 17.42 -14.01
N ALA A 191 19.27 17.43 -14.64
CA ALA A 191 19.73 18.55 -15.45
C ALA A 191 18.84 18.73 -16.71
N ARG A 192 18.51 17.64 -17.40
CA ARG A 192 17.60 17.63 -18.54
C ARG A 192 16.19 17.98 -18.12
N LEU A 193 15.67 17.40 -17.04
CA LEU A 193 14.36 17.79 -16.50
C LEU A 193 14.31 19.30 -16.28
N ARG A 194 15.32 19.89 -15.64
CA ARG A 194 15.35 21.34 -15.39
C ARG A 194 15.31 22.15 -16.68
N ARG A 195 16.07 21.75 -17.72
CA ARG A 195 16.05 22.42 -19.03
C ARG A 195 14.66 22.35 -19.68
N GLU A 196 14.06 21.17 -19.74
CA GLU A 196 12.73 20.96 -20.33
C GLU A 196 11.63 21.69 -19.54
N TRP A 197 11.71 21.68 -18.21
CA TRP A 197 10.77 22.36 -17.32
C TRP A 197 10.75 23.88 -17.51
N THR A 198 11.92 24.47 -17.79
CA THR A 198 12.04 25.90 -18.14
C THR A 198 11.67 26.23 -19.58
N GLY A 199 11.45 25.22 -20.41
CA GLY A 199 11.07 25.37 -21.81
C GLY A 199 9.66 25.94 -21.99
N ARG A 200 9.19 25.90 -23.25
CA ARG A 200 7.84 26.35 -23.65
C ARG A 200 6.80 25.23 -23.61
N ARG A 201 7.24 24.00 -23.35
CA ARG A 201 6.38 22.81 -23.35
C ARG A 201 5.79 22.63 -21.95
N ARG A 202 4.50 22.30 -21.86
CA ARG A 202 3.88 21.95 -20.59
C ARG A 202 4.30 20.56 -20.15
N LEU A 203 4.76 20.45 -18.91
CA LEU A 203 5.21 19.21 -18.27
C LEU A 203 4.36 18.95 -17.03
N PHE A 204 3.92 17.71 -16.88
CA PHE A 204 3.33 17.18 -15.66
C PHE A 204 4.35 16.28 -14.96
N LEU A 205 4.65 16.54 -13.69
CA LEU A 205 5.57 15.73 -12.90
C LEU A 205 4.83 15.02 -11.77
N VAL A 206 4.96 13.70 -11.73
CA VAL A 206 4.46 12.85 -10.64
C VAL A 206 5.63 12.43 -9.76
N THR A 207 5.51 12.62 -8.46
CA THR A 207 6.53 12.19 -7.49
C THR A 207 5.90 11.60 -6.22
N THR A 208 6.56 10.60 -5.65
CA THR A 208 6.30 10.02 -4.31
C THR A 208 7.17 10.66 -3.23
N ARG A 209 8.08 11.58 -3.58
CA ARG A 209 9.05 12.22 -2.67
C ARG A 209 8.58 13.60 -2.21
N ARG A 210 9.03 14.01 -1.03
CA ARG A 210 8.65 15.29 -0.40
C ARG A 210 9.82 16.25 -0.27
N GLY A 211 9.53 17.54 -0.46
CA GLY A 211 10.44 18.64 -0.15
C GLY A 211 11.77 18.50 -0.89
N ASP A 212 12.86 18.71 -0.15
CA ASP A 212 14.24 18.75 -0.65
C ASP A 212 14.74 17.41 -1.19
N HIS A 213 14.00 16.32 -0.96
CA HIS A 213 14.33 15.02 -1.52
C HIS A 213 13.79 14.84 -2.93
N SER A 214 12.78 15.60 -3.37
CA SER A 214 12.27 15.47 -4.74
C SER A 214 13.14 16.23 -5.74
N VAL A 215 13.20 15.76 -6.99
CA VAL A 215 13.75 16.55 -8.11
C VAL A 215 13.08 17.92 -8.27
N VAL A 216 11.88 18.10 -7.71
CA VAL A 216 11.18 19.39 -7.64
C VAL A 216 12.03 20.47 -6.96
N ALA A 217 12.84 20.12 -5.97
CA ALA A 217 13.71 21.07 -5.27
C ALA A 217 14.80 21.68 -6.18
N ALA A 218 15.14 21.00 -7.28
CA ALA A 218 16.09 21.50 -8.29
C ALA A 218 15.41 22.35 -9.39
N LEU A 219 14.08 22.50 -9.36
CA LEU A 219 13.32 23.26 -10.34
C LEU A 219 13.09 24.71 -9.87
N PRO A 220 12.95 25.67 -10.80
CA PRO A 220 12.66 27.06 -10.42
C PRO A 220 11.33 27.17 -9.66
N PRO A 221 11.31 27.62 -8.39
CA PRO A 221 10.09 27.61 -7.57
C PRO A 221 8.93 28.41 -8.17
N ALA A 222 9.24 29.48 -8.89
CA ALA A 222 8.26 30.31 -9.58
C ALA A 222 7.45 29.55 -10.65
N ARG A 223 8.01 28.45 -11.18
CA ARG A 223 7.43 27.59 -12.22
C ARG A 223 7.03 26.22 -11.68
N VAL A 224 6.81 26.07 -10.38
CA VAL A 224 6.27 24.82 -9.81
C VAL A 224 4.89 25.10 -9.26
N ARG A 225 3.89 24.36 -9.73
CA ARG A 225 2.51 24.45 -9.26
C ARG A 225 1.99 23.06 -8.91
N LEU A 226 1.50 22.89 -7.69
CA LEU A 226 0.87 21.65 -7.25
C LEU A 226 -0.57 21.62 -7.75
N ILE A 227 -0.94 20.58 -8.49
CA ILE A 227 -2.30 20.34 -8.97
C ILE A 227 -3.07 19.48 -7.98
N LEU A 228 -2.44 18.40 -7.50
CA LEU A 228 -3.08 17.39 -6.66
C LEU A 228 -2.03 16.71 -5.77
N GLU A 229 -2.41 16.46 -4.52
CA GLU A 229 -1.70 15.54 -3.62
C GLU A 229 -2.68 14.46 -3.17
N THR A 230 -2.36 13.19 -3.42
CA THR A 230 -3.19 12.05 -3.01
C THR A 230 -2.35 10.77 -2.89
N GLY A 231 -2.66 9.92 -1.92
CA GLY A 231 -1.97 8.63 -1.74
C GLY A 231 -0.44 8.75 -1.63
N GLY A 232 0.05 9.81 -0.98
CA GLY A 232 1.49 10.10 -0.86
C GLY A 232 2.18 10.58 -2.13
N ARG A 233 1.44 10.77 -3.22
CA ARG A 233 1.94 11.26 -4.50
C ARG A 233 1.52 12.69 -4.76
N ARG A 234 2.35 13.43 -5.47
CA ARG A 234 2.10 14.81 -5.87
C ARG A 234 2.18 14.94 -7.38
N LEU A 235 1.26 15.70 -7.94
CA LEU A 235 1.23 16.10 -9.33
C LEU A 235 1.56 17.58 -9.43
N TYR A 236 2.66 17.89 -10.12
CA TYR A 236 3.07 19.25 -10.42
C TYR A 236 2.95 19.58 -11.90
N THR A 237 2.83 20.86 -12.21
CA THR A 237 2.94 21.42 -13.57
C THR A 237 3.88 22.63 -13.60
N ASN A 238 4.45 22.91 -14.76
CA ASN A 238 5.29 24.09 -15.02
C ASN A 238 4.51 25.32 -15.53
N GLU A 239 3.22 25.15 -15.85
CA GLU A 239 2.33 26.20 -16.35
C GLU A 239 1.13 26.45 -15.43
N PRO A 240 0.46 27.62 -15.52
CA PRO A 240 -0.75 27.95 -14.76
C PRO A 240 -1.93 26.99 -15.01
#